data_AF-A0A9J6FQZ4-F1
#
_entry.id   AF-A0A9J6FQZ4-F1
#
_cell.length_a   1.000
_cell.length_b   1.000
_cell.length_c   1.000
_cell.angle_alpha   90.00
_cell.angle_beta   90.00
_cell.angle_gamma   90.00
#
_symmetry.space_group_name_H-M   'P 1'
#
loop_
_entity.id
_entity.type
_entity.pdbx_description
1 polymer ?
#
loop_
_entity_poly.entity_id
_entity_poly.type
_entity_poly.pdbx_seq_one_letter_code
_entity_poly.pdbx_strand_id
1 'polypeptide(L)'
;MELEGLKRSLEFLDDGDVMIGELVTDRHPQVRKYLRTQRPGVSHLIDAWHVSKGLKKKLLAASKSKGCDAIALWCESIVNHIYHAVQVGAGDADLAEAVWLSVLNHIKDKHDGHSALYDRCKHGDLKPRYIERLMGAVEDRLDSRQPDQVCPPQPPPLASSLSPAEKEALIAQKLSRFNLP
;
A
#
# COMPACT_ATOMS: atom_id res chain seq x y z
N MET A 1 -16.44 -19.56 9.06
CA MET A 1 -17.55 -18.59 9.01
C MET A 1 -17.45 -17.66 7.81
N GLU A 2 -16.26 -17.16 7.45
CA GLU A 2 -16.09 -16.22 6.33
C GLU A 2 -16.65 -16.71 4.98
N LEU A 3 -16.36 -17.95 4.59
CA LEU A 3 -16.88 -18.51 3.33
C LEU A 3 -18.42 -18.55 3.31
N GLU A 4 -19.04 -18.89 4.43
CA GLU A 4 -20.50 -18.96 4.53
C GLU A 4 -21.14 -17.57 4.47
N GLY A 5 -20.52 -16.58 5.11
CA GLY A 5 -20.94 -15.19 4.98
C GLY A 5 -20.85 -14.70 3.54
N LEU A 6 -19.73 -14.97 2.86
CA LEU A 6 -19.56 -14.62 1.45
C LEU A 6 -20.64 -15.26 0.56
N LYS A 7 -20.91 -16.56 0.73
CA LYS A 7 -21.94 -17.25 -0.06
C LYS A 7 -23.31 -16.58 0.06
N ARG A 8 -23.75 -16.30 1.28
CA ARG A 8 -25.03 -15.63 1.52
C ARG A 8 -25.08 -14.23 0.93
N SER A 9 -23.97 -13.48 1.01
CA SER A 9 -23.87 -12.16 0.38
C SER A 9 -23.95 -12.25 -1.14
N LEU A 10 -23.32 -13.26 -1.76
CA LEU A 10 -23.40 -13.47 -3.21
C LEU A 10 -24.82 -13.90 -3.63
N GLU A 11 -25.44 -14.82 -2.91
CA GLU A 11 -26.84 -15.23 -3.15
C GLU A 11 -27.79 -14.04 -3.07
N PHE A 12 -27.65 -13.19 -2.05
CA PHE A 12 -28.45 -11.97 -1.93
C PHE A 12 -28.27 -11.00 -3.10
N LEU A 13 -27.07 -10.89 -3.66
CA LEU A 13 -26.79 -10.05 -4.82
C LEU A 13 -27.34 -10.66 -6.11
N ASP A 14 -27.21 -11.99 -6.25
CA ASP A 14 -27.77 -12.76 -7.37
C ASP A 14 -29.31 -12.63 -7.39
N ASP A 15 -29.98 -12.75 -6.23
CA ASP A 15 -31.43 -12.57 -6.08
C ASP A 15 -31.91 -11.15 -6.45
N GLY A 16 -31.01 -10.17 -6.39
CA GLY A 16 -31.24 -8.78 -6.78
C GLY A 16 -30.83 -8.46 -8.24
N ASP A 17 -30.54 -9.48 -9.06
CA ASP A 17 -30.05 -9.36 -10.44
C ASP A 17 -28.75 -8.54 -10.56
N VAL A 18 -27.90 -8.53 -9.52
CA VAL A 18 -26.61 -7.81 -9.53
C VAL A 18 -25.50 -8.71 -10.03
N MET A 19 -25.03 -8.43 -11.25
CA MET A 19 -23.89 -9.12 -11.86
C MET A 19 -22.56 -8.63 -11.28
N ILE A 20 -21.83 -9.52 -10.60
CA ILE A 20 -20.51 -9.21 -10.02
C ILE A 20 -19.42 -9.53 -11.04
N GLY A 21 -18.77 -8.51 -11.59
CA GLY A 21 -17.61 -8.69 -12.49
C GLY A 21 -16.30 -8.97 -11.75
N GLU A 22 -16.07 -8.23 -10.66
CA GLU A 22 -14.83 -8.29 -9.88
C GLU A 22 -15.15 -8.36 -8.39
N LEU A 23 -14.36 -9.16 -7.67
CA LEU A 23 -14.45 -9.26 -6.22
C LEU A 23 -13.05 -9.24 -5.62
N VAL A 24 -12.84 -8.37 -4.62
CA VAL A 24 -11.59 -8.27 -3.86
C VAL A 24 -11.80 -8.89 -2.49
N THR A 25 -10.95 -9.84 -2.08
CA THR A 25 -11.03 -10.44 -0.74
C THR A 25 -9.67 -10.57 -0.07
N ASP A 26 -9.69 -10.89 1.22
CA ASP A 26 -8.53 -11.38 1.96
C ASP A 26 -7.98 -12.69 1.35
N ARG A 27 -6.75 -13.04 1.74
CA ARG A 27 -6.06 -14.29 1.34
C ARG A 27 -6.62 -15.53 2.06
N HIS A 28 -7.94 -15.71 2.05
CA HIS A 28 -8.59 -16.86 2.67
C HIS A 28 -8.63 -18.07 1.69
N PRO A 29 -7.95 -19.19 1.98
CA PRO A 29 -7.81 -20.30 1.03
C PRO A 29 -9.14 -20.91 0.56
N GLN A 30 -10.11 -21.01 1.47
CA GLN A 30 -11.41 -21.59 1.13
C GLN A 30 -12.25 -20.67 0.23
N VAL A 31 -12.11 -19.34 0.38
CA VAL A 31 -12.79 -18.36 -0.47
C VAL A 31 -12.21 -18.38 -1.86
N ARG A 32 -10.87 -18.36 -1.97
CA ARG A 32 -10.17 -18.53 -3.27
C ARG A 32 -10.59 -19.81 -3.99
N LYS A 33 -10.65 -20.93 -3.26
CA LYS A 33 -11.09 -22.21 -3.85
C LYS A 33 -12.53 -22.10 -4.33
N TYR A 34 -13.43 -21.59 -3.48
CA TYR A 34 -14.85 -21.45 -3.81
C TYR A 34 -15.06 -20.59 -5.06
N LEU A 35 -14.54 -19.36 -5.10
CA LEU A 35 -14.71 -18.44 -6.23
C LEU A 35 -14.19 -19.06 -7.53
N ARG A 36 -12.99 -19.64 -7.51
CA ARG A 36 -12.42 -20.33 -8.68
C ARG A 36 -13.28 -21.49 -9.19
N THR A 37 -13.90 -22.25 -8.29
CA THR A 37 -14.65 -23.47 -8.65
C THR A 37 -16.15 -23.27 -8.87
N GLN A 38 -16.75 -22.24 -8.27
CA GLN A 38 -18.21 -22.06 -8.21
C GLN A 38 -18.67 -20.73 -8.80
N ARG A 39 -17.74 -19.78 -9.01
CA ARG A 39 -18.00 -18.46 -9.61
C ARG A 39 -16.89 -18.09 -10.63
N PRO A 40 -16.62 -18.93 -11.65
CA PRO A 40 -15.50 -18.72 -12.58
C PRO A 40 -15.62 -17.45 -13.45
N GLY A 41 -16.84 -16.89 -13.57
CA GLY A 41 -17.06 -15.61 -14.26
C GLY A 41 -16.71 -14.37 -13.44
N VAL A 42 -16.44 -14.52 -12.13
CA VAL A 42 -16.03 -13.43 -11.25
C VAL A 42 -14.51 -13.37 -11.24
N SER A 43 -13.95 -12.24 -11.65
CA SER A 43 -12.51 -11.98 -11.50
C SER A 43 -12.19 -11.78 -10.02
N HIS A 44 -11.39 -12.69 -9.45
CA HIS A 44 -11.04 -12.67 -8.03
C HIS A 44 -9.68 -11.99 -7.79
N LEU A 45 -9.70 -10.87 -7.10
CA LEU A 45 -8.53 -10.10 -6.70
C LEU A 45 -8.26 -10.24 -5.19
N ILE A 46 -7.00 -10.05 -4.81
CA ILE A 46 -6.58 -10.05 -3.41
C ILE A 46 -6.35 -8.62 -2.95
N ASP A 47 -6.83 -8.30 -1.75
CA ASP A 47 -6.63 -6.97 -1.17
C ASP A 47 -5.14 -6.66 -0.93
N ALA A 48 -4.64 -5.67 -1.68
CA ALA A 48 -3.28 -5.16 -1.60
C ALA A 48 -2.95 -4.53 -0.24
N TRP A 49 -3.95 -4.12 0.53
CA TRP A 49 -3.75 -3.57 1.87
C TRP A 49 -3.00 -4.52 2.80
N HIS A 50 -3.25 -5.82 2.72
CA HIS A 50 -2.51 -6.79 3.55
C HIS A 50 -1.03 -6.84 3.19
N VAL A 51 -0.69 -6.67 1.91
CA VAL A 51 0.70 -6.61 1.44
C VAL A 51 1.36 -5.33 1.94
N SER A 52 0.71 -4.18 1.73
CA SER A 52 1.23 -2.87 2.12
C SER A 52 1.40 -2.75 3.64
N LYS A 53 0.43 -3.22 4.42
CA LYS A 53 0.49 -3.30 5.89
C LYS A 53 1.64 -4.19 6.36
N GLY A 54 1.79 -5.37 5.77
CA GLY A 54 2.88 -6.30 6.09
C GLY A 54 4.25 -5.69 5.79
N LEU A 55 4.40 -5.04 4.63
CA LEU A 55 5.63 -4.35 4.26
C LEU A 55 5.94 -3.20 5.21
N LYS A 56 4.96 -2.31 5.46
CA LYS A 56 5.12 -1.18 6.37
C LYS A 56 5.64 -1.60 7.74
N LYS A 57 5.09 -2.68 8.29
CA LYS A 57 5.56 -3.24 9.58
C LYS A 57 7.04 -3.64 9.51
N LYS A 58 7.47 -4.28 8.42
CA LYS A 58 8.87 -4.69 8.22
C LYS A 58 9.80 -3.48 8.03
N LEU A 59 9.39 -2.48 7.24
CA LEU A 59 10.15 -1.25 7.04
C LEU A 59 10.34 -0.48 8.36
N LEU A 60 9.27 -0.31 9.13
CA LEU A 60 9.34 0.35 10.45
C LEU A 60 10.12 -0.46 11.49
N ALA A 61 10.20 -1.77 11.35
CA ALA A 61 11.07 -2.58 12.20
C ALA A 61 12.54 -2.37 11.80
N ALA A 62 12.84 -2.40 10.49
CA ALA A 62 14.18 -2.16 9.96
C ALA A 62 14.69 -0.74 10.28
N SER A 63 13.81 0.26 10.27
CA SER A 63 14.19 1.64 10.58
C SER A 63 14.65 1.86 12.03
N LYS A 64 14.38 0.92 12.94
CA LYS A 64 14.82 0.98 14.34
C LYS A 64 16.24 0.44 14.54
N SER A 65 16.82 -0.19 13.53
CA SER A 65 18.21 -0.65 13.57
C SER A 65 19.16 0.55 13.47
N LYS A 66 20.29 0.47 14.19
CA LYS A 66 21.30 1.55 14.23
C LYS A 66 21.75 1.91 12.82
N GLY A 67 21.59 3.19 12.44
CA GLY A 67 21.99 3.69 11.12
C GLY A 67 20.95 3.51 10.02
N CYS A 68 19.76 2.98 10.32
CA CYS A 68 18.69 2.73 9.34
C CYS A 68 17.52 3.72 9.45
N ASP A 69 17.67 4.82 10.19
CA ASP A 69 16.59 5.79 10.49
C ASP A 69 15.96 6.39 9.22
N ALA A 70 16.74 6.49 8.14
CA ALA A 70 16.27 6.95 6.83
C ALA A 70 15.12 6.09 6.28
N ILE A 71 15.08 4.79 6.58
CA ILE A 71 14.00 3.89 6.11
C ILE A 71 12.62 4.41 6.56
N ALA A 72 12.52 4.99 7.76
CA ALA A 72 11.25 5.53 8.26
C ALA A 72 10.74 6.70 7.40
N LEU A 73 11.65 7.50 6.84
CA LEU A 73 11.32 8.65 5.99
C LEU A 73 10.76 8.19 4.63
N TRP A 74 11.33 7.13 4.07
CA TRP A 74 10.88 6.55 2.79
C TRP A 74 9.67 5.61 2.91
N CYS A 75 9.31 5.22 4.13
CA CYS A 75 8.33 4.16 4.39
C CYS A 75 6.98 4.42 3.70
N GLU A 76 6.43 5.64 3.79
CA GLU A 76 5.15 5.95 3.14
C GLU A 76 5.28 6.04 1.62
N SER A 77 6.39 6.54 1.09
CA SER A 77 6.61 6.56 -0.36
C SER A 77 6.67 5.16 -0.93
N ILE A 78 7.36 4.23 -0.25
CA ILE A 78 7.43 2.82 -0.65
C ILE A 78 6.05 2.15 -0.57
N VAL A 79 5.29 2.42 0.50
CA VAL A 79 3.91 1.91 0.64
C VAL A 79 3.00 2.43 -0.46
N ASN A 80 3.11 3.72 -0.79
CA ASN A 80 2.33 4.31 -1.88
C ASN A 80 2.72 3.74 -3.24
N HIS A 81 4.00 3.41 -3.43
CA HIS A 81 4.48 2.78 -4.65
C HIS A 81 3.87 1.39 -4.89
N ILE A 82 3.55 0.61 -3.83
CA ILE A 82 2.79 -0.64 -3.99
C ILE A 82 1.42 -0.36 -4.61
N TYR A 83 0.69 0.62 -4.08
CA TYR A 83 -0.65 0.94 -4.57
C TYR A 83 -0.60 1.44 -6.02
N HIS A 84 0.41 2.27 -6.32
CA HIS A 84 0.65 2.69 -7.70
C HIS A 84 0.94 1.50 -8.62
N ALA A 85 1.77 0.55 -8.19
CA ALA A 85 2.08 -0.65 -8.96
C ALA A 85 0.82 -1.49 -9.26
N VAL A 86 -0.03 -1.71 -8.25
CA VAL A 86 -1.30 -2.42 -8.41
C VAL A 86 -2.25 -1.68 -9.36
N GLN A 87 -2.31 -0.35 -9.25
CA GLN A 87 -3.15 0.49 -10.11
C GLN A 87 -2.68 0.47 -11.56
N VAL A 88 -1.37 0.62 -11.81
CA VAL A 88 -0.79 0.59 -13.16
C VAL A 88 -0.90 -0.79 -13.79
N GLY A 89 -0.75 -1.85 -12.99
CA GLY A 89 -0.92 -3.23 -13.46
C GLY A 89 -2.35 -3.52 -13.90
N ALA A 90 -3.37 -3.00 -13.21
CA ALA A 90 -4.79 -3.14 -13.60
C ALA A 90 -5.22 -4.57 -13.99
N GLY A 91 -4.71 -5.60 -13.29
CA GLY A 91 -4.97 -7.02 -13.58
C GLY A 91 -3.82 -7.74 -14.31
N ASP A 92 -2.85 -7.00 -14.86
CA ASP A 92 -1.58 -7.53 -15.35
C ASP A 92 -0.58 -7.64 -14.18
N ALA A 93 -0.37 -8.87 -13.72
CA ALA A 93 0.53 -9.17 -12.61
C ALA A 93 2.00 -8.91 -12.95
N ASP A 94 2.41 -9.14 -14.20
CA ASP A 94 3.79 -8.97 -14.63
C ASP A 94 4.13 -7.47 -14.73
N LEU A 95 3.20 -6.66 -15.23
CA LEU A 95 3.33 -5.20 -15.22
C LEU A 95 3.32 -4.65 -13.79
N ALA A 96 2.43 -5.15 -12.92
CA ALA A 96 2.41 -4.73 -11.51
C ALA A 96 3.74 -5.04 -10.82
N GLU A 97 4.32 -6.22 -11.07
CA GLU A 97 5.64 -6.59 -10.54
C GLU A 97 6.75 -5.69 -11.11
N ALA A 98 6.75 -5.43 -12.42
CA ALA A 98 7.71 -4.54 -13.07
C ALA A 98 7.69 -3.12 -12.48
N VAL A 99 6.50 -2.56 -12.26
CA VAL A 99 6.34 -1.25 -11.60
C VAL A 99 6.80 -1.35 -10.15
N TRP A 100 6.43 -2.39 -9.40
CA TRP A 100 6.85 -2.55 -8.01
C TRP A 100 8.39 -2.57 -7.87
N LEU A 101 9.08 -3.34 -8.72
CA LEU A 101 10.54 -3.44 -8.71
C LEU A 101 11.24 -2.12 -9.09
N SER A 102 10.55 -1.21 -9.80
CA SER A 102 11.07 0.13 -10.14
C SER A 102 11.40 0.97 -8.90
N VAL A 103 10.86 0.64 -7.72
CA VAL A 103 11.14 1.33 -6.45
C VAL A 103 12.64 1.40 -6.13
N LEU A 104 13.41 0.39 -6.54
CA LEU A 104 14.86 0.35 -6.31
C LEU A 104 15.62 1.39 -7.15
N ASN A 105 15.08 1.75 -8.31
CA ASN A 105 15.59 2.84 -9.13
C ASN A 105 15.12 4.19 -8.56
N HIS A 106 13.86 4.30 -8.11
CA HIS A 106 13.33 5.54 -7.51
C HIS A 106 14.09 5.96 -6.25
N ILE A 107 14.52 5.01 -5.42
CA ILE A 107 15.37 5.28 -4.24
C ILE A 107 16.70 5.93 -4.63
N LYS A 108 17.17 5.70 -5.86
CA LYS A 108 18.41 6.27 -6.43
C LYS A 108 18.14 7.46 -7.35
N ASP A 109 16.91 7.99 -7.33
CA ASP A 109 16.47 9.07 -8.22
C ASP A 109 16.60 8.72 -9.72
N LYS A 110 16.51 7.43 -10.05
CA LYS A 110 16.50 6.95 -11.44
C LYS A 110 15.08 6.68 -11.88
N HIS A 111 14.66 7.39 -12.93
CA HIS A 111 13.29 7.34 -13.47
C HIS A 111 13.17 6.61 -14.81
N ASP A 112 14.24 5.94 -15.23
CA ASP A 112 14.32 5.13 -16.44
C ASP A 112 15.08 3.81 -16.20
N GLY A 113 15.12 2.97 -17.24
CA GLY A 113 15.81 1.69 -17.25
C GLY A 113 15.30 0.72 -16.18
N HIS A 114 13.99 0.67 -15.90
CA HIS A 114 13.48 -0.25 -14.87
C HIS A 114 13.33 -1.69 -15.38
N SER A 115 12.62 -1.90 -16.49
CA SER A 115 12.44 -3.22 -17.10
C SER A 115 11.88 -3.12 -18.53
N ALA A 116 11.78 -4.26 -19.23
CA ALA A 116 11.14 -4.30 -20.55
C ALA A 116 9.64 -3.95 -20.52
N LEU A 117 8.92 -4.27 -19.44
CA LEU A 117 7.48 -4.01 -19.29
C LEU A 117 7.18 -2.60 -18.78
N TYR A 118 8.14 -1.99 -18.08
CA TYR A 118 8.03 -0.65 -17.50
C TYR A 118 9.39 0.04 -17.61
N ASP A 119 9.72 0.60 -18.77
CA ASP A 119 11.05 1.17 -19.01
C ASP A 119 11.29 2.46 -18.20
N ARG A 120 10.28 3.34 -18.13
CA ARG A 120 10.37 4.64 -17.48
C ARG A 120 9.12 5.02 -16.69
N CYS A 121 9.32 5.93 -15.74
CA CYS A 121 8.26 6.56 -14.98
C CYS A 121 7.27 7.29 -15.89
N LYS A 122 5.98 7.18 -15.55
CA LYS A 122 4.89 7.88 -16.26
C LYS A 122 4.39 9.14 -15.54
N HIS A 123 5.09 9.56 -14.49
CA HIS A 123 4.78 10.80 -13.78
C HIS A 123 5.64 11.95 -14.32
N GLY A 124 5.09 13.17 -14.31
CA GLY A 124 5.87 14.39 -14.52
C GLY A 124 6.69 14.76 -13.29
N ASP A 125 7.21 15.98 -13.27
CA ASP A 125 7.98 16.48 -12.13
C ASP A 125 7.15 16.45 -10.84
N LEU A 126 7.72 15.88 -9.78
CA LEU A 126 7.08 15.87 -8.47
C LEU A 126 7.11 17.30 -7.89
N LYS A 127 5.97 17.77 -7.40
CA LYS A 127 5.87 19.12 -6.82
C LYS A 127 6.81 19.25 -5.59
N PRO A 128 7.49 20.41 -5.41
CA PRO A 128 8.51 20.63 -4.37
C PRO A 128 8.08 20.29 -2.93
N ARG A 129 6.78 20.40 -2.63
CA ARG A 129 6.19 20.15 -1.31
C ARG A 129 6.51 18.77 -0.71
N TYR A 130 6.83 17.77 -1.53
CA TYR A 130 7.20 16.43 -1.04
C TYR A 130 8.70 16.31 -0.74
N ILE A 131 9.53 17.00 -1.51
CA ILE A 131 11.00 16.99 -1.42
C ILE A 131 11.46 17.85 -0.25
N GLU A 132 10.94 19.07 -0.07
CA GLU A 132 11.33 19.97 1.05
C GLU A 132 11.08 19.34 2.42
N ARG A 133 9.99 18.59 2.58
CA ARG A 133 9.61 17.96 3.85
C ARG A 133 10.43 16.70 4.16
N LEU A 134 10.88 15.98 3.13
CA LEU A 134 11.72 14.79 3.28
C LEU A 134 13.20 15.17 3.40
N MET A 135 13.71 16.02 2.50
CA MET A 135 15.10 16.47 2.51
C MET A 135 15.40 17.33 3.73
N GLY A 136 14.54 18.30 4.08
CA GLY A 136 14.74 19.11 5.28
C GLY A 136 14.77 18.26 6.56
N ALA A 137 13.94 17.20 6.65
CA ALA A 137 13.96 16.27 7.77
C ALA A 137 15.14 15.29 7.75
N VAL A 138 15.75 15.01 6.59
CA VAL A 138 16.99 14.23 6.47
C VAL A 138 18.19 15.08 6.87
N GLU A 139 18.29 16.30 6.36
CA GLU A 139 19.38 17.25 6.63
C GLU A 139 19.40 17.63 8.11
N ASP A 140 18.26 18.02 8.70
CA ASP A 140 18.15 18.30 10.14
C ASP A 140 18.55 17.10 11.01
N ARG A 141 18.32 15.86 10.57
CA ARG A 141 18.68 14.63 11.31
C ARG A 141 20.13 14.21 11.14
N LEU A 142 20.75 14.53 10.00
CA LEU A 142 22.17 14.30 9.78
C LEU A 142 23.01 15.31 10.57
N ASP A 143 22.57 16.56 10.64
CA ASP A 143 23.24 17.63 11.40
C ASP A 143 23.02 17.52 12.92
N SER A 144 21.91 16.94 13.38
CA SER A 144 21.59 16.81 14.82
C SER A 144 22.17 15.55 15.49
N ARG A 145 23.04 14.78 14.83
CA ARG A 145 23.71 13.61 15.41
C ARG A 145 24.72 14.02 16.49
N GLN A 146 24.23 14.26 17.72
CA GLN A 146 25.07 14.19 18.92
C GLN A 146 25.24 12.73 19.37
N PRO A 147 26.42 12.32 19.88
CA PRO A 147 26.72 10.91 20.12
C PRO A 147 25.79 10.19 21.10
N ASP A 148 25.12 10.89 22.01
CA ASP A 148 24.44 10.26 23.14
C ASP A 148 23.12 10.98 23.47
N GLN A 149 21.99 10.53 22.91
CA GLN A 149 20.68 10.92 23.44
C GLN A 149 19.72 9.73 23.61
N VAL A 150 19.27 9.61 24.86
CA VAL A 150 18.32 8.63 25.38
C VAL A 150 16.96 8.82 24.69
N CYS A 151 16.36 7.71 24.27
CA CYS A 151 15.10 7.66 23.53
C CYS A 151 13.96 8.36 24.31
N PRO A 152 13.26 9.35 23.73
CA PRO A 152 12.09 9.94 24.38
C PRO A 152 10.95 8.91 24.53
N PRO A 153 10.16 8.98 25.61
CA PRO A 153 9.10 8.01 25.90
C PRO A 153 8.03 8.01 24.79
N GLN A 154 7.55 6.81 24.47
CA GLN A 154 6.58 6.63 23.39
C GLN A 154 5.24 7.30 23.73
N PRO A 155 4.59 7.98 22.76
CA PRO A 155 3.24 8.47 22.94
C PRO A 155 2.26 7.31 23.06
N PRO A 156 1.18 7.45 23.86
CA PRO A 156 0.22 6.38 24.10
C PRO A 156 -0.53 5.98 22.81
N PRO A 157 -0.95 4.72 22.69
CA PRO A 157 -1.60 4.20 21.49
C PRO A 157 -2.99 4.82 21.32
N LEU A 158 -3.18 5.61 20.26
CA LEU A 158 -4.50 6.02 19.79
C LEU A 158 -5.05 4.93 18.85
N ALA A 159 -6.01 4.13 19.34
CA ALA A 159 -7.17 3.66 18.58
C ALA A 159 -7.94 2.57 19.34
N SER A 160 -8.93 2.95 20.14
CA SER A 160 -10.04 2.05 20.50
C SER A 160 -11.43 2.73 20.51
N SER A 161 -11.53 4.03 20.20
CA SER A 161 -12.76 4.81 20.38
C SER A 161 -13.42 5.33 19.09
N LEU A 162 -12.91 5.01 17.90
CA LEU A 162 -13.48 5.56 16.65
C LEU A 162 -14.75 4.81 16.23
N SER A 163 -15.80 5.59 15.99
CA SER A 163 -17.07 5.14 15.41
C SER A 163 -16.88 4.63 13.97
N PRO A 164 -17.82 3.80 13.45
CA PRO A 164 -17.76 3.33 12.07
C PRO A 164 -17.63 4.45 11.03
N ALA A 165 -18.36 5.55 11.20
CA ALA A 165 -18.31 6.71 10.30
C ALA A 165 -16.95 7.41 10.30
N GLU A 166 -16.28 7.51 11.46
CA GLU A 166 -14.94 8.09 11.55
C GLU A 166 -13.88 7.19 10.91
N LYS A 167 -14.07 5.86 10.99
CA LYS A 167 -13.20 4.90 10.29
C LYS A 167 -13.39 5.00 8.78
N GLU A 168 -14.63 5.10 8.30
CA GLU A 168 -14.95 5.29 6.89
C GLU A 168 -14.41 6.62 6.36
N ALA A 169 -14.54 7.71 7.11
CA ALA A 169 -13.98 9.01 6.75
C ALA A 169 -12.44 8.97 6.70
N LEU A 170 -11.80 8.25 7.63
CA LEU A 170 -10.34 8.09 7.63
C LEU A 170 -9.86 7.20 6.47
N ILE A 171 -10.63 6.17 6.10
CA ILE A 171 -10.37 5.35 4.93
C ILE A 171 -10.54 6.18 3.66
N ALA A 172 -11.63 6.92 3.51
CA ALA A 172 -11.87 7.82 2.39
C ALA A 172 -10.81 8.92 2.27
N GLN A 173 -10.35 9.49 3.40
CA GLN A 173 -9.27 10.48 3.43
C GLN A 173 -7.91 9.87 3.05
N LYS A 174 -7.66 8.61 3.44
CA LYS A 174 -6.44 7.92 3.01
C LYS A 174 -6.50 7.59 1.52
N LEU A 175 -7.64 7.11 1.03
CA LEU A 175 -7.88 6.78 -0.38
C LEU A 175 -7.83 8.02 -1.29
N SER A 176 -8.35 9.17 -0.83
CA SER A 176 -8.26 10.43 -1.59
C SER A 176 -6.83 10.95 -1.71
N ARG A 177 -5.93 10.55 -0.80
CA ARG A 177 -4.49 10.85 -0.87
C ARG A 177 -3.75 10.04 -1.94
N PHE A 178 -4.36 8.97 -2.45
CA PHE A 178 -3.89 8.18 -3.59
C PHE A 178 -4.48 8.63 -4.92
N ASN A 179 -5.50 9.51 -4.92
CA ASN A 179 -5.90 10.25 -6.11
C ASN A 179 -4.90 11.39 -6.35
N LEU A 180 -3.76 11.04 -6.93
CA LEU A 180 -2.98 11.98 -7.72
C LEU A 180 -3.45 11.86 -9.19
N PRO A 181 -3.50 13.00 -9.91
CA PRO A 181 -4.14 13.13 -11.21
C PRO A 181 -3.62 12.17 -12.28
#